data_AF-A0A943IIH7-F1
#
_entry.id   AF-A0A943IIH7-F1
#
_cell.length_a   1.000
_cell.length_b   1.000
_cell.length_c   1.000
_cell.angle_alpha   90.00
_cell.angle_beta   90.00
_cell.angle_gamma   90.00
#
_symmetry.space_group_name_H-M   'P 1'
#
loop_
_entity.id
_entity.type
_entity.pdbx_description
1 polymer ?
#
loop_
_entity_poly.entity_id
_entity_poly.type
_entity_poly.pdbx_seq_one_letter_code
_entity_poly.pdbx_strand_id
1 'polypeptide(L)' 'MQNSPYNLIMFAKEQYEELAPLTVTPEPDSVVRVHMVYLPLDEPIEIPEQELTPMERTGFTVVEWGGTDASYMKR' A
#
# COMPACT_ATOMS: atom_id res chain seq x y z
N MET A 1 6.18 -12.48 -0.95
CA MET A 1 5.46 -12.36 -2.24
C MET A 1 5.80 -13.49 -3.19
N GLN A 2 7.02 -13.54 -3.75
CA GLN A 2 7.42 -14.64 -4.64
C GLN A 2 7.68 -15.93 -3.84
N ASN A 3 7.37 -17.09 -4.43
CA ASN A 3 7.60 -18.42 -3.84
C ASN A 3 6.86 -18.71 -2.51
N SER A 4 5.74 -18.02 -2.24
CA SER A 4 4.86 -18.32 -1.11
C SER A 4 3.50 -18.78 -1.63
N PRO A 5 2.91 -19.86 -1.07
CA PRO A 5 1.63 -20.39 -1.55
C PRO A 5 0.48 -19.40 -1.32
N TYR A 6 0.55 -18.58 -0.27
CA TYR A 6 -0.42 -17.54 0.05
C TYR A 6 0.31 -16.27 0.53
N ASN A 7 -0.24 -15.09 0.26
CA ASN A 7 0.24 -13.85 0.87
C ASN A 7 -0.96 -13.10 1.42
N LEU A 8 -0.89 -12.70 2.69
CA LEU A 8 -1.80 -11.71 3.25
C LEU A 8 -1.38 -10.34 2.71
N ILE A 9 -2.32 -9.64 2.09
CA ILE A 9 -2.11 -8.33 1.48
C ILE A 9 -2.91 -7.27 2.23
N MET A 10 -2.27 -6.15 2.53
CA MET A 10 -2.92 -4.95 3.08
C MET A 10 -2.40 -3.72 2.33
N PHE A 11 -3.30 -2.86 1.88
CA PHE A 11 -2.92 -1.52 1.41
C PHE A 11 -2.93 -0.55 2.58
N ALA A 12 -1.78 0.03 2.92
CA ALA A 12 -1.68 1.02 3.99
C ALA A 12 -2.36 2.33 3.58
N LYS A 13 -2.99 3.00 4.55
CA LYS A 13 -3.75 4.25 4.37
C LYS A 13 -3.06 5.40 5.12
N GLU A 14 -3.83 6.19 5.87
CA GLU A 14 -3.40 7.41 6.57
C GLU A 14 -2.13 7.23 7.40
N GLN A 15 -1.96 6.08 8.08
CA GLN A 15 -0.76 5.84 8.90
C GLN A 15 0.53 5.89 8.09
N TYR A 16 0.50 5.47 6.82
CA TYR A 16 1.69 5.53 5.96
C TYR A 16 2.00 6.97 5.54
N GLU A 17 0.96 7.77 5.27
CA GLU A 17 1.13 9.16 4.85
C GLU A 17 1.73 10.03 5.96
N GLU A 18 1.34 9.78 7.21
CA GLU A 18 1.92 10.44 8.39
C GLU A 18 3.39 10.06 8.61
N LEU A 19 3.74 8.79 8.40
CA LEU A 19 5.09 8.28 8.61
C LEU A 19 6.07 8.67 7.49
N ALA A 20 5.56 8.94 6.29
CA ALA A 20 6.35 9.25 5.11
C ALA A 20 5.79 10.48 4.38
N PRO A 21 6.08 11.72 4.87
CA PRO A 21 5.63 12.93 4.20
C PRO A 21 6.23 13.06 2.80
N LEU A 22 5.42 13.49 1.84
CA LEU A 22 5.80 13.65 0.43
C LEU A 22 5.59 15.11 0.00
N THR A 23 6.67 15.76 -0.46
CA THR A 23 6.62 17.09 -1.06
C THR A 23 7.07 17.01 -2.51
N VAL A 24 6.28 17.55 -3.44
CA VAL A 24 6.59 17.57 -4.88
C VAL A 24 6.49 19.00 -5.40
N THR A 25 7.47 19.40 -6.24
CA THR A 25 7.50 20.70 -6.91
C THR A 25 7.69 20.53 -8.42
N PRO A 26 6.81 21.08 -9.28
CA PRO A 26 5.62 21.87 -8.95
C PRO A 26 4.57 21.06 -8.16
N GLU A 27 3.66 21.77 -7.48
CA GLU A 27 2.59 21.11 -6.71
C GLU A 27 1.66 20.33 -7.65
N PRO A 28 1.38 19.05 -7.37
CA PRO A 28 0.48 18.25 -8.17
C PRO A 28 -0.99 18.57 -7.88
N ASP A 29 -1.80 18.50 -8.93
CA ASP A 29 -3.26 18.65 -8.85
C ASP A 29 -3.94 17.44 -8.20
N SER A 30 -3.28 16.27 -8.22
CA SER A 30 -3.74 15.05 -7.54
C SER A 30 -2.57 14.16 -7.14
N VAL A 31 -2.67 13.52 -5.97
CA VAL A 31 -1.63 12.62 -5.43
C VAL A 31 -2.26 11.29 -5.04
N VAL A 32 -1.93 10.23 -5.75
CA VAL A 32 -2.32 8.85 -5.42
C VAL A 32 -1.14 8.18 -4.72
N ARG A 33 -1.35 7.66 -3.50
CA ARG A 33 -0.33 6.89 -2.79
C ARG A 33 -0.83 5.48 -2.52
N VAL A 34 -0.09 4.49 -3.00
CA VAL A 34 -0.39 3.08 -2.74
C VAL A 34 0.83 2.43 -2.13
N HIS A 35 0.67 1.91 -0.91
CA HIS A 35 1.71 1.16 -0.23
C HIS A 35 1.18 -0.22 0.15
N MET A 36 1.66 -1.25 -0.54
CA MET A 36 1.22 -2.62 -0.33
C MET A 36 2.12 -3.34 0.68
N VAL A 37 1.55 -3.73 1.81
CA VAL A 37 2.23 -4.58 2.80
C VAL A 37 1.84 -6.03 2.54
N TYR A 38 2.82 -6.91 2.44
CA TYR A 38 2.57 -8.34 2.21
C TYR A 38 3.27 -9.22 3.24
N LEU A 39 2.55 -10.21 3.74
CA LEU A 39 3.07 -11.23 4.65
C LEU A 39 2.91 -12.61 4.00
N PRO A 40 4.00 -13.36 3.75
CA PRO A 40 3.89 -14.73 3.25
C PRO A 40 3.18 -15.61 4.28
N LEU A 41 2.30 -16.50 3.83
CA LEU A 41 1.58 -17.46 4.65
C LEU A 41 1.76 -18.88 4.10
N ASP A 42 1.75 -19.85 5.00
CA ASP A 42 1.82 -21.27 4.63
C ASP A 42 0.42 -21.83 4.31
N GLU A 43 -0.61 -21.26 4.93
CA GLU A 43 -2.03 -21.60 4.75
C GLU A 43 -2.86 -20.31 4.54
N PRO A 44 -3.98 -20.37 3.82
CA PRO A 44 -4.84 -19.20 3.65
C PRO A 44 -5.57 -18.88 4.96
N ILE A 45 -5.88 -17.60 5.14
CA ILE A 45 -6.73 -17.13 6.25
C ILE A 45 -7.88 -16.31 5.69
N GLU A 46 -9.04 -16.38 6.34
CA GLU A 46 -10.15 -15.50 6.05
C GLU A 46 -9.93 -14.16 6.75
N ILE A 47 -10.09 -13.07 6.01
CA ILE A 47 -10.03 -11.71 6.51
C ILE A 47 -11.22 -10.91 6.00
N PRO A 48 -11.64 -9.85 6.72
CA PRO A 48 -12.58 -8.88 6.17
C PRO A 48 -12.02 -8.25 4.89
N GLU A 49 -12.90 -7.98 3.94
CA GLU A 49 -12.53 -7.23 2.74
C GLU A 49 -12.06 -5.82 3.12
N GLN A 50 -11.01 -5.36 2.45
CA GLN A 50 -10.51 -4.01 2.65
C GLN A 50 -11.27 -3.04 1.74
N GLU A 51 -11.98 -2.10 2.34
CA GLU A 51 -12.60 -1.00 1.59
C GLU A 51 -11.55 -0.11 0.95
N LEU A 52 -11.54 -0.02 -0.38
CA LEU A 52 -10.65 0.85 -1.15
C LEU A 52 -11.47 1.95 -1.83
N THR A 53 -11.19 3.20 -1.46
CA THR A 53 -11.85 4.35 -2.09
C THR A 53 -11.11 4.70 -3.39
N PRO A 54 -11.78 4.72 -4.54
CA PRO A 54 -11.20 5.21 -5.78
C PRO A 54 -10.76 6.68 -5.63
N MET A 55 -9.67 7.04 -6.29
CA MET A 55 -9.20 8.42 -6.37
C MET A 55 -9.32 8.93 -7.80
N GLU A 56 -9.88 10.13 -7.93
CA GLU A 56 -9.93 10.87 -9.20
C GLU A 56 -8.56 11.44 -9.56
N ARG A 57 -8.17 11.32 -10.83
CA ARG A 57 -6.91 11.88 -11.34
C ARG A 57 -7.22 13.12 -12.16
N THR A 58 -6.72 14.26 -11.72
CA THR A 58 -6.91 15.55 -12.38
C THR A 58 -5.57 16.22 -12.60
N GLY A 59 -5.39 16.87 -13.75
CA GLY A 59 -4.21 17.69 -14.05
C GLY A 59 -2.88 16.96 -13.96
N PHE A 60 -1.88 17.61 -13.38
CA PHE A 60 -0.61 16.99 -13.03
C PHE A 60 -0.80 16.04 -11.84
N THR A 61 -0.89 14.74 -12.15
CA THR A 61 -1.03 13.67 -11.13
C THR A 61 0.32 13.05 -10.78
N VAL A 62 0.59 12.92 -9.48
CA VAL A 62 1.66 12.08 -8.94
C VAL A 62 1.07 10.75 -8.46
N VAL A 63 1.72 9.65 -8.84
CA VAL A 63 1.39 8.31 -8.33
C VAL A 63 2.62 7.75 -7.64
N GLU A 64 2.53 7.55 -6.33
CA GLU A 64 3.51 6.82 -5.54
C GLU A 64 3.06 5.37 -5.38
N TRP A 65 3.95 4.44 -5.72
CA TRP A 65 3.71 3.00 -5.57
C TRP A 65 4.86 2.35 -4.82
N GLY A 66 4.56 1.81 -3.64
CA GLY A 66 5.51 1.18 -2.75
C GLY A 66 5.01 -0.16 -2.23
N GLY A 67 5.89 -0.87 -1.54
CA GLY A 67 5.49 -2.04 -0.77
C GLY A 67 6.52 -2.50 0.23
N THR A 68 6.07 -3.30 1.20
CA THR A 68 6.90 -3.79 2.30
C THR A 68 6.66 -5.27 2.54
N ASP A 69 7.75 -6.03 2.63
CA ASP A 69 7.73 -7.40 3.13
C ASP A 69 7.61 -7.38 4.66
N ALA A 70 6.49 -7.89 5.15
CA ALA A 70 6.16 -7.97 6.57
C ALA A 70 6.67 -9.25 7.25
N SER A 71 7.45 -10.10 6.59
CA SER A 71 7.98 -11.35 7.15
C SER A 71 8.78 -11.16 8.44
N TYR A 72 9.32 -9.95 8.69
CA TYR A 72 9.96 -9.61 9.96
C TYR A 72 9.02 -9.70 11.16
N MET A 73 7.69 -9.65 10.97
CA MET A 73 6.69 -9.79 12.03
C MET A 73 6.47 -11.24 12.48
N LYS A 74 6.98 -12.24 11.75
CA LYS A 74 6.92 -13.66 12.15
C LYS A 74 8.03 -14.07 13.14
N ARG A 75 8.87 -13.13 13.58
CA ARG A 75 10.01 -13.39 14.48
C ARG A 75 9.61 -13.39 15.94
#